data_AF-A0A7S2SBR3-F1
#
_entry.id   AF-A0A7S2SBR3-F1
#
_cell.length_a   1.000
_cell.length_b   1.000
_cell.length_c   1.000
_cell.angle_alpha   90.00
_cell.angle_beta   90.00
_cell.angle_gamma   90.00
#
_symmetry.space_group_name_H-M   'P 1'
#
loop_
_entity.id
_entity.type
_entity.pdbx_description
1 polymer ?
#
loop_
_entity_poly.entity_id
_entity_poly.type
_entity_poly.pdbx_seq_one_letter_code
_entity_poly.pdbx_strand_id
1 'polypeptide(L)'
;MRYFGVKKRSPDHGAVRDAEAAVVATAEASLEQLQLDPDIREENAAAGLGLVLDQDALDDLPAAEPVSQLTTGVRLNVVGRTHQPSEATARLLEEVGGVATLERFTNLFYEKAFADPHIDSFIRDHNDPHGARFAKWIAEKLGGDASGRPWSRDRMERPAEVVSLPGAGEVQVHDRSSAHYAAWHSPKRAPEKVGDHFQLDDCRIWMRLHFWAARESGAFDHPGFQEYYVKFIGHFVSVYERTAPAFARESARWSEDAENIRRYLEAGREMENVKGLSYHQAISALPIHERPSMRNQWPYV
;
A
#
# COMPACT_ATOMS: atom_id res chain seq x y z
N MET A 1 65.01 13.63 -20.38
CA MET A 1 63.75 12.89 -20.21
C MET A 1 63.73 12.28 -18.82
N ARG A 2 62.96 12.86 -17.86
CA ARG A 2 62.76 12.30 -16.51
C ARG A 2 61.35 11.73 -16.44
N TYR A 3 61.24 10.42 -16.23
CA TYR A 3 59.97 9.73 -15.99
C TYR A 3 59.49 10.04 -14.56
N PHE A 4 58.33 10.69 -14.44
CA PHE A 4 57.62 10.82 -13.17
C PHE A 4 56.76 9.58 -12.93
N GLY A 5 57.14 8.76 -11.95
CA GLY A 5 56.34 7.63 -11.48
C GLY A 5 55.14 8.11 -10.67
N VAL A 6 53.93 7.87 -11.19
CA VAL A 6 52.68 8.11 -10.47
C VAL A 6 52.47 6.96 -9.48
N LYS A 7 52.66 7.22 -8.18
CA LYS A 7 52.25 6.30 -7.11
C LYS A 7 50.71 6.27 -7.06
N LYS A 8 50.10 5.15 -7.46
CA LYS A 8 48.69 4.86 -7.16
C LYS A 8 48.54 4.78 -5.63
N ARG A 9 47.80 5.70 -5.03
CA ARG A 9 47.33 5.57 -3.64
C ARG A 9 46.25 4.50 -3.62
N SER A 10 46.45 3.47 -2.80
CA SER A 10 45.40 2.51 -2.49
C SER A 10 44.25 3.24 -1.79
N PRO A 11 42.98 2.95 -2.14
CA PRO A 11 41.84 3.56 -1.47
C PRO A 11 41.84 3.18 0.02
N ASP A 12 41.53 4.16 0.86
CA ASP A 12 41.44 4.00 2.31
C ASP A 12 40.24 3.11 2.66
N HIS A 13 40.50 1.86 3.03
CA HIS A 13 39.48 0.88 3.38
C HIS A 13 38.71 1.22 4.67
N GLY A 14 39.20 2.16 5.49
CA GLY A 14 38.47 2.63 6.67
C GLY A 14 37.25 3.47 6.30
N ALA A 15 37.43 4.44 5.38
CA ALA A 15 36.37 5.36 4.97
C ALA A 15 35.18 4.67 4.27
N VAL A 16 35.42 3.56 3.57
CA VAL A 16 34.34 2.77 2.92
C VAL A 16 33.48 2.06 3.97
N ARG A 17 34.10 1.48 5.00
CA ARG A 17 33.38 0.78 6.08
C ARG A 17 32.52 1.71 6.93
N ASP A 18 33.04 2.90 7.23
CA ASP A 18 32.30 3.89 8.01
C ASP A 18 31.08 4.43 7.24
N ALA A 19 31.21 4.60 5.91
CA ALA A 19 30.10 4.98 5.05
C ALA A 19 29.04 3.88 4.94
N GLU A 20 29.45 2.61 4.78
CA GLU A 20 28.54 1.46 4.77
C GLU A 20 27.77 1.34 6.10
N ALA A 21 28.46 1.49 7.24
CA ALA A 21 27.82 1.44 8.56
C ALA A 21 26.81 2.58 8.78
N ALA A 22 27.12 3.80 8.33
CA ALA A 22 26.21 4.93 8.43
C ALA A 22 24.94 4.74 7.58
N VAL A 23 25.06 4.18 6.38
CA VAL A 23 23.92 3.88 5.50
C VAL A 23 23.03 2.81 6.13
N VAL A 24 23.60 1.71 6.65
CA VAL A 24 22.83 0.67 7.34
C VAL A 24 22.06 1.22 8.54
N ALA A 25 22.69 2.07 9.37
CA ALA A 25 22.02 2.69 10.51
C ALA A 25 20.84 3.59 10.12
N THR A 26 20.93 4.32 8.99
CA THR A 26 19.79 5.11 8.48
C THR A 26 18.65 4.26 7.93
N ALA A 27 18.99 3.07 7.42
CA ALA A 27 18.04 2.13 6.86
C ALA A 27 17.25 1.43 7.99
N GLU A 28 17.92 0.95 9.04
CA GLU A 28 17.25 0.41 10.25
C GLU A 28 16.29 1.43 10.89
N ALA A 29 16.71 2.69 11.03
CA ALA A 29 15.86 3.76 11.57
C ALA A 29 14.60 4.01 10.74
N SER A 30 14.66 3.78 9.43
CA SER A 30 13.51 3.94 8.52
C SER A 30 12.46 2.84 8.70
N LEU A 31 12.89 1.58 8.87
CA LEU A 31 11.99 0.48 9.18
C LEU A 31 11.37 0.65 10.56
N GLU A 32 12.16 1.02 11.56
CA GLU A 32 11.67 1.32 12.91
C GLU A 32 10.59 2.41 12.88
N GLN A 33 10.76 3.45 12.06
CA GLN A 33 9.78 4.52 11.92
C GLN A 33 8.43 4.03 11.36
N LEU A 34 8.41 3.11 10.39
CA LEU A 34 7.16 2.49 9.94
C LEU A 34 6.49 1.71 11.06
N GLN A 35 7.28 0.99 11.86
CA GLN A 35 6.77 0.18 12.98
C GLN A 35 6.15 1.02 14.12
N LEU A 36 6.35 2.34 14.13
CA LEU A 36 5.70 3.25 15.07
C LEU A 36 4.26 3.61 14.69
N ASP A 37 3.82 3.32 13.46
CA ASP A 37 2.47 3.63 13.02
C ASP A 37 1.42 2.82 13.81
N PRO A 38 0.35 3.45 14.33
CA PRO A 38 -0.66 2.77 15.14
C PRO A 38 -1.33 1.57 14.46
N ASP A 39 -1.59 1.63 13.15
CA ASP A 39 -2.17 0.52 12.41
C ASP A 39 -1.21 -0.66 12.26
N ILE A 40 0.08 -0.38 12.05
CA ILE A 40 1.13 -1.41 11.99
C ILE A 40 1.32 -2.08 13.36
N ARG A 41 1.31 -1.28 14.42
CA ARG A 41 1.43 -1.80 15.80
C ARG A 41 0.27 -2.72 16.17
N GLU A 42 -0.96 -2.34 15.82
CA GLU A 42 -2.13 -3.19 16.06
C GLU A 42 -2.05 -4.49 15.26
N GLU A 43 -1.67 -4.42 13.98
CA GLU A 43 -1.45 -5.61 13.16
C GLU A 43 -0.43 -6.55 13.81
N ASN A 44 0.71 -6.04 14.28
CA ASN A 44 1.75 -6.86 14.91
C ASN A 44 1.29 -7.46 16.25
N ALA A 45 0.54 -6.70 17.06
CA ALA A 45 -0.05 -7.21 18.29
C ALA A 45 -1.06 -8.34 18.02
N ALA A 46 -1.84 -8.23 16.94
CA ALA A 46 -2.83 -9.24 16.55
C ALA A 46 -2.20 -10.61 16.21
N ALA A 47 -1.02 -10.66 15.57
CA ALA A 47 -0.33 -11.94 15.36
C ALA A 47 0.36 -12.48 16.61
N GLY A 48 0.83 -11.62 17.52
CA GLY A 48 1.49 -12.08 18.75
C GLY A 48 0.56 -12.82 19.72
N LEU A 49 -0.76 -12.59 19.62
CA LEU A 49 -1.74 -13.12 20.57
C LEU A 49 -2.27 -14.52 20.25
N GLY A 50 -2.00 -15.09 19.06
CA GLY A 50 -2.38 -16.47 18.71
C GLY A 50 -3.86 -16.82 18.95
N LEU A 51 -4.75 -15.81 18.95
CA LEU A 51 -6.17 -15.98 19.23
C LEU A 51 -6.84 -16.67 18.04
N VAL A 52 -6.82 -18.00 18.06
CA VAL A 52 -7.68 -18.84 17.22
C VAL A 52 -9.07 -18.76 17.87
N LEU A 53 -10.02 -18.10 17.20
CA LEU A 53 -11.41 -18.17 17.60
C LEU A 53 -11.93 -19.59 17.33
N ASP A 54 -12.73 -20.09 18.27
CA ASP A 54 -13.30 -21.44 18.25
C ASP A 54 -14.20 -21.63 17.02
N GLN A 55 -13.78 -22.50 16.10
CA GLN A 55 -14.42 -22.74 14.81
C GLN A 55 -15.87 -23.25 14.97
N ASP A 56 -16.15 -23.98 16.06
CA ASP A 56 -17.44 -24.60 16.34
C ASP A 56 -18.55 -23.58 16.67
N ALA A 57 -18.20 -22.34 17.05
CA ALA A 57 -19.17 -21.27 17.33
C ALA A 57 -19.66 -20.53 16.07
N LEU A 58 -19.05 -20.78 14.91
CA LEU A 58 -19.28 -20.03 13.67
C LEU A 58 -20.20 -20.74 12.68
N ASP A 59 -20.30 -22.07 12.76
CA ASP A 59 -21.22 -22.88 11.95
C ASP A 59 -22.69 -22.70 12.37
N ASP A 60 -22.96 -22.07 13.51
CA ASP A 60 -24.29 -21.80 14.07
C ASP A 60 -24.84 -20.40 13.73
N LEU A 61 -24.15 -19.64 12.86
CA LEU A 61 -24.62 -18.32 12.43
C LEU A 61 -25.82 -18.46 11.47
N PRO A 62 -26.93 -17.72 11.73
CA PRO A 62 -28.10 -17.79 10.88
C PRO A 62 -27.79 -17.31 9.45
N ALA A 63 -28.41 -17.96 8.48
CA ALA A 63 -28.31 -17.57 7.07
C ALA A 63 -28.73 -16.09 6.89
N ALA A 64 -27.92 -15.34 6.14
CA ALA A 64 -28.14 -13.92 5.92
C ALA A 64 -29.51 -13.65 5.26
N GLU A 65 -30.30 -12.78 5.88
CA GLU A 65 -31.54 -12.24 5.30
C GLU A 65 -31.23 -11.48 3.99
N PRO A 66 -32.13 -11.52 3.00
CA PRO A 66 -31.93 -10.81 1.74
C PRO A 66 -31.80 -9.29 1.98
N VAL A 67 -30.66 -8.74 1.56
CA VAL A 67 -30.34 -7.32 1.69
C VAL A 67 -31.27 -6.50 0.78
N SER A 68 -32.30 -5.88 1.36
CA SER A 68 -33.30 -5.09 0.60
C SER A 68 -32.82 -3.69 0.23
N GLN A 69 -31.72 -3.19 0.81
CA GLN A 69 -31.15 -1.85 0.55
C GLN A 69 -29.63 -1.89 0.62
N LEU A 70 -28.95 -1.35 -0.40
CA LEU A 70 -27.49 -1.25 -0.43
C LEU A 70 -26.98 -0.34 0.70
N THR A 71 -25.91 -0.77 1.37
CA THR A 71 -25.30 0.00 2.45
C THR A 71 -24.60 1.24 1.88
N THR A 72 -24.94 2.44 2.36
CA THR A 72 -24.35 3.72 1.89
C THR A 72 -24.03 4.64 3.06
N GLY A 73 -23.21 5.67 2.84
CA GLY A 73 -22.88 6.66 3.87
C GLY A 73 -22.05 6.13 5.05
N VAL A 74 -21.35 5.00 4.86
CA VAL A 74 -20.49 4.41 5.89
C VAL A 74 -19.32 5.35 6.17
N ARG A 75 -19.15 5.72 7.43
CA ARG A 75 -18.06 6.58 7.88
C ARG A 75 -16.79 5.76 8.08
N LEU A 76 -15.64 6.38 7.78
CA LEU A 76 -14.36 5.81 8.15
C LEU A 76 -14.23 5.83 9.68
N ASN A 77 -14.09 4.66 10.29
CA ASN A 77 -13.99 4.51 11.74
C ASN A 77 -12.51 4.47 12.14
N VAL A 78 -12.01 5.54 12.76
CA VAL A 78 -10.62 5.67 13.21
C VAL A 78 -10.60 6.07 14.67
N VAL A 79 -10.04 5.22 15.52
CA VAL A 79 -9.94 5.43 16.97
C VAL A 79 -8.47 5.47 17.34
N GLY A 80 -8.02 6.57 17.97
CA GLY A 80 -6.60 6.69 18.35
C GLY A 80 -5.63 6.70 17.18
N ARG A 81 -6.09 7.12 15.98
CA ARG A 81 -5.38 7.06 14.68
C ARG A 81 -5.30 5.67 14.04
N THR A 82 -5.91 4.64 14.65
CA THR A 82 -5.97 3.31 14.06
C THR A 82 -7.34 3.08 13.43
N HIS A 83 -7.35 2.51 12.22
CA HIS A 83 -8.59 2.02 11.60
C HIS A 83 -9.23 0.92 12.44
N GLN A 84 -10.56 0.95 12.57
CA GLN A 84 -11.32 -0.09 13.27
C GLN A 84 -12.45 -0.63 12.37
N PRO A 85 -12.55 -1.96 12.19
CA PRO A 85 -13.68 -2.55 11.48
C PRO A 85 -15.01 -2.30 12.21
N SER A 86 -16.12 -2.44 11.50
CA SER A 86 -17.47 -2.31 12.04
C SER A 86 -18.44 -3.24 11.32
N GLU A 87 -19.63 -3.47 11.89
CA GLU A 87 -20.68 -4.25 11.21
C GLU A 87 -21.02 -3.66 9.82
N ALA A 88 -21.02 -2.33 9.70
CA ALA A 88 -21.30 -1.66 8.44
C ALA A 88 -20.22 -1.91 7.37
N THR A 89 -18.95 -2.02 7.76
CA THR A 89 -17.86 -2.29 6.81
C THR A 89 -17.80 -3.77 6.44
N ALA A 90 -18.17 -4.67 7.36
CA ALA A 90 -18.31 -6.09 7.07
C ALA A 90 -19.45 -6.32 6.07
N ARG A 91 -20.59 -5.65 6.28
CA ARG A 91 -21.73 -5.67 5.35
C ARG A 91 -21.37 -5.13 3.96
N LEU A 92 -20.61 -4.03 3.88
CA LEU A 92 -20.10 -3.53 2.60
C LEU A 92 -19.24 -4.57 1.87
N LEU A 93 -18.40 -5.31 2.60
CA LEU A 93 -17.60 -6.37 2.01
C LEU A 93 -18.47 -7.52 1.48
N GLU A 94 -19.48 -7.95 2.23
CA GLU A 94 -20.43 -8.97 1.78
C GLU A 94 -21.20 -8.53 0.53
N GLU A 95 -21.70 -7.29 0.51
CA GLU A 95 -22.46 -6.71 -0.60
C GLU A 95 -21.66 -6.62 -1.91
N VAL A 96 -20.34 -6.46 -1.85
CA VAL A 96 -19.47 -6.49 -3.05
C VAL A 96 -19.02 -7.91 -3.45
N GLY A 97 -19.48 -8.95 -2.77
CA GLY A 97 -19.12 -10.34 -3.08
C GLY A 97 -17.92 -10.88 -2.30
N GLY A 98 -17.59 -10.25 -1.17
CA GLY A 98 -16.64 -10.76 -0.19
C GLY A 98 -15.19 -10.82 -0.66
N VAL A 99 -14.42 -11.71 -0.03
CA VAL A 99 -12.99 -11.93 -0.31
C VAL A 99 -12.76 -12.31 -1.77
N ALA A 100 -13.66 -13.09 -2.39
CA ALA A 100 -13.52 -13.50 -3.78
C ALA A 100 -13.49 -12.32 -4.75
N THR A 101 -14.30 -11.28 -4.51
CA THR A 101 -14.22 -10.04 -5.30
C THR A 101 -12.94 -9.27 -5.01
N LEU A 102 -12.51 -9.19 -3.74
CA LEU A 102 -11.25 -8.55 -3.39
C LEU A 102 -10.05 -9.24 -4.04
N GLU A 103 -10.02 -10.57 -4.13
CA GLU A 103 -8.94 -11.30 -4.80
C GLU A 103 -8.90 -11.02 -6.29
N ARG A 104 -10.06 -11.00 -6.99
CA ARG A 104 -10.11 -10.60 -8.40
C ARG A 104 -9.59 -9.18 -8.58
N PHE A 105 -10.07 -8.26 -7.74
CA PHE A 105 -9.63 -6.87 -7.72
C PHE A 105 -8.11 -6.76 -7.53
N THR A 106 -7.55 -7.29 -6.45
CA THR A 106 -6.13 -7.11 -6.15
C THR A 106 -5.23 -7.84 -7.14
N ASN A 107 -5.67 -8.96 -7.73
CA ASN A 107 -4.95 -9.59 -8.84
C ASN A 107 -4.89 -8.68 -10.06
N LEU A 108 -6.02 -8.09 -10.49
CA LEU A 108 -6.03 -7.09 -11.57
C LEU A 108 -5.16 -5.87 -11.25
N PHE A 109 -5.11 -5.44 -9.99
CA PHE A 109 -4.21 -4.38 -9.58
C PHE A 109 -2.75 -4.76 -9.80
N TYR A 110 -2.33 -5.96 -9.36
CA TYR A 110 -0.94 -6.39 -9.54
C TYR A 110 -0.57 -6.66 -10.99
N GLU A 111 -1.50 -7.16 -11.83
CA GLU A 111 -1.28 -7.23 -13.28
C GLU A 111 -0.95 -5.85 -13.88
N LYS A 112 -1.65 -4.80 -13.44
CA LYS A 112 -1.38 -3.42 -13.85
C LYS A 112 -0.06 -2.90 -13.27
N ALA A 113 0.21 -3.21 -12.01
CA ALA A 113 1.42 -2.79 -11.30
C ALA A 113 2.69 -3.40 -11.92
N PHE A 114 2.65 -4.68 -12.31
CA PHE A 114 3.77 -5.34 -13.01
C PHE A 114 3.99 -4.77 -14.42
N ALA A 115 2.93 -4.28 -15.06
CA ALA A 115 3.00 -3.67 -16.38
C ALA A 115 3.46 -2.20 -16.35
N ASP A 116 3.34 -1.52 -15.21
CA ASP A 116 3.78 -0.14 -15.02
C ASP A 116 5.28 -0.10 -14.64
N PRO A 117 6.17 0.45 -15.48
CA PRO A 117 7.62 0.40 -15.22
C PRO A 117 8.04 1.08 -13.91
N HIS A 118 7.28 2.09 -13.46
CA HIS A 118 7.57 2.82 -12.25
C HIS A 118 7.18 2.00 -11.02
N ILE A 119 5.96 1.48 -10.99
CA ILE A 119 5.49 0.66 -9.86
C ILE A 119 6.20 -0.69 -9.82
N ASP A 120 6.49 -1.31 -10.96
CA ASP A 120 7.21 -2.58 -11.02
C ASP A 120 8.60 -2.51 -10.38
N SER A 121 9.23 -1.32 -10.43
CA SER A 121 10.54 -1.12 -9.81
C SER A 121 10.53 -1.36 -8.30
N PHE A 122 9.36 -1.30 -7.65
CA PHE A 122 9.17 -1.59 -6.22
C PHE A 122 8.83 -3.07 -5.94
N ILE A 123 8.51 -3.86 -6.96
CA ILE A 123 8.02 -5.23 -6.82
C ILE A 123 9.16 -6.19 -7.06
N ARG A 124 9.52 -6.95 -6.03
CA ARG A 124 10.68 -7.86 -6.06
C ARG A 124 10.47 -9.10 -6.92
N ASP A 125 9.36 -9.81 -6.72
CA ASP A 125 9.05 -11.08 -7.39
C ASP A 125 7.61 -11.05 -7.90
N HIS A 126 7.38 -11.42 -9.17
CA HIS A 126 6.04 -11.49 -9.76
C HIS A 126 5.28 -12.77 -9.39
N ASN A 127 5.99 -13.81 -8.91
CA ASN A 127 5.39 -15.08 -8.52
C ASN A 127 4.87 -15.09 -7.08
N ASP A 128 5.24 -14.07 -6.29
CA ASP A 128 4.68 -13.87 -4.96
C ASP A 128 3.15 -13.67 -5.07
N PRO A 129 2.32 -14.28 -4.20
CA PRO A 129 0.86 -14.17 -4.26
C PRO A 129 0.36 -12.83 -3.70
N HIS A 130 0.84 -11.73 -4.29
CA HIS A 130 0.61 -10.37 -3.79
C HIS A 130 -0.88 -10.02 -3.73
N GLY A 131 -1.63 -10.32 -4.79
CA GLY A 131 -3.06 -10.05 -4.86
C GLY A 131 -3.83 -10.74 -3.75
N ALA A 132 -3.64 -12.06 -3.58
CA ALA A 132 -4.29 -12.84 -2.52
C ALA A 132 -3.96 -12.31 -1.12
N ARG A 133 -2.67 -12.01 -0.85
CA ARG A 133 -2.22 -11.42 0.41
C ARG A 133 -2.91 -10.08 0.70
N PHE A 134 -2.98 -9.21 -0.32
CA PHE A 134 -3.60 -7.91 -0.17
C PHE A 134 -5.12 -8.00 0.01
N ALA A 135 -5.79 -8.90 -0.70
CA ALA A 135 -7.23 -9.14 -0.55
C ALA A 135 -7.59 -9.58 0.88
N LYS A 136 -6.82 -10.52 1.45
CA LYS A 136 -7.00 -10.97 2.83
C LYS A 136 -6.76 -9.84 3.84
N TRP A 137 -5.77 -8.99 3.60
CA TRP A 137 -5.52 -7.82 4.46
C TRP A 137 -6.68 -6.81 4.40
N ILE A 138 -7.19 -6.50 3.20
CA ILE A 138 -8.37 -5.63 3.05
C ILE A 138 -9.57 -6.26 3.76
N ALA A 139 -9.83 -7.55 3.51
CA ALA A 139 -10.95 -8.26 4.12
C ALA A 139 -10.90 -8.18 5.65
N GLU A 140 -9.76 -8.50 6.26
CA GLU A 140 -9.57 -8.41 7.71
C GLU A 140 -9.81 -6.99 8.22
N LYS A 141 -9.30 -5.96 7.53
CA LYS A 141 -9.51 -4.56 7.90
C LYS A 141 -10.97 -4.13 7.76
N LEU A 142 -11.75 -4.69 6.84
CA LEU A 142 -13.18 -4.38 6.72
C LEU A 142 -14.04 -5.15 7.73
N GLY A 143 -13.46 -6.06 8.52
CA GLY A 143 -14.21 -6.95 9.41
C GLY A 143 -14.74 -8.20 8.71
N GLY A 144 -14.15 -8.55 7.56
CA GLY A 144 -14.41 -9.77 6.83
C GLY A 144 -14.00 -11.00 7.61
N ASP A 145 -14.90 -11.98 7.58
CA ASP A 145 -14.81 -13.29 8.22
C ASP A 145 -14.72 -13.23 9.76
N ALA A 146 -15.89 -13.35 10.40
CA ALA A 146 -16.01 -13.58 11.83
C ALA A 146 -15.19 -14.80 12.32
N SER A 147 -14.78 -15.72 11.42
CA SER A 147 -14.03 -16.95 11.70
C SER A 147 -12.49 -16.84 11.70
N GLY A 148 -11.92 -15.64 11.59
CA GLY A 148 -10.62 -15.37 12.21
C GLY A 148 -9.50 -14.95 11.27
N ARG A 149 -9.49 -13.65 10.98
CA ARG A 149 -8.28 -12.85 10.66
C ARG A 149 -7.38 -13.52 9.60
N PRO A 150 -7.86 -13.65 8.35
CA PRO A 150 -7.18 -14.43 7.33
C PRO A 150 -5.78 -13.90 6.99
N TRP A 151 -5.56 -12.59 7.07
CA TRP A 151 -4.24 -12.01 6.87
C TRP A 151 -3.31 -12.33 8.04
N SER A 152 -3.78 -12.15 9.27
CA SER A 152 -2.98 -12.42 10.46
C SER A 152 -2.57 -13.90 10.53
N ARG A 153 -3.50 -14.82 10.22
CA ARG A 153 -3.24 -16.27 10.18
C ARG A 153 -2.19 -16.64 9.13
N ASP A 154 -2.44 -16.26 7.87
CA ASP A 154 -1.52 -16.48 6.76
C ASP A 154 -0.12 -15.94 7.07
N ARG A 155 -0.04 -14.77 7.72
CA ARG A 155 1.23 -14.17 8.11
C ARG A 155 1.96 -15.05 9.11
N MET A 156 1.31 -15.50 10.19
CA MET A 156 1.94 -16.36 11.22
C MET A 156 2.50 -17.66 10.64
N GLU A 157 1.80 -18.25 9.68
CA GLU A 157 2.20 -19.53 9.06
C GLU A 157 3.25 -19.35 7.95
N ARG A 158 3.46 -18.12 7.47
CA ARG A 158 4.37 -17.84 6.36
C ARG A 158 5.82 -18.06 6.80
N PRO A 159 6.62 -18.83 6.03
CA PRO A 159 8.05 -18.88 6.22
C PRO A 159 8.63 -17.46 6.12
N ALA A 160 9.43 -17.09 7.10
CA ALA A 160 10.11 -15.82 7.04
C ALA A 160 11.24 -15.90 6.01
N GLU A 161 11.22 -15.01 5.03
CA GLU A 161 12.21 -14.96 3.97
C GLU A 161 13.31 -13.97 4.33
N VAL A 162 14.58 -14.39 4.30
CA VAL A 162 15.71 -13.48 4.47
C VAL A 162 16.20 -13.08 3.09
N VAL A 163 16.20 -11.78 2.81
CA VAL A 163 16.63 -11.21 1.53
C VAL A 163 17.81 -10.26 1.74
N SER A 164 18.76 -10.26 0.80
CA SER A 164 19.86 -9.30 0.79
C SER A 164 19.45 -8.06 0.00
N LEU A 165 19.43 -6.91 0.66
CA LEU A 165 18.98 -5.64 0.12
C LEU A 165 20.16 -4.67 -0.11
N PRO A 166 20.28 -4.08 -1.31
CA PRO A 166 21.24 -3.02 -1.58
C PRO A 166 21.16 -1.88 -0.55
N GLY A 167 22.28 -1.62 0.14
CA GLY A 167 22.38 -0.56 1.16
C GLY A 167 21.69 -0.86 2.50
N ALA A 168 21.01 -2.00 2.66
CA ALA A 168 20.29 -2.36 3.89
C ALA A 168 20.71 -3.70 4.51
N GLY A 169 21.57 -4.49 3.85
CA GLY A 169 22.04 -5.76 4.39
C GLY A 169 21.00 -6.88 4.29
N GLU A 170 21.06 -7.85 5.21
CA GLU A 170 20.09 -8.95 5.27
C GLU A 170 18.86 -8.56 6.07
N VAL A 171 17.67 -8.71 5.48
CA VAL A 171 16.40 -8.32 6.08
C VAL A 171 15.41 -9.46 5.98
N GLN A 172 14.71 -9.72 7.09
CA GLN A 172 13.63 -10.68 7.15
C GLN A 172 12.34 -10.03 6.65
N VAL A 173 11.85 -10.46 5.48
CA VAL A 173 10.58 -10.03 4.89
C VAL A 173 9.50 -11.01 5.28
N HIS A 174 8.52 -10.52 6.05
CA HIS A 174 7.47 -11.36 6.61
C HIS A 174 6.14 -10.62 6.77
N ASP A 175 6.18 -9.35 7.15
CA ASP A 175 5.02 -8.49 7.37
C ASP A 175 4.91 -7.37 6.33
N ARG A 176 3.89 -6.52 6.48
CA ARG A 176 3.67 -5.37 5.61
C ARG A 176 4.86 -4.40 5.65
N SER A 177 5.35 -4.05 6.82
CA SER A 177 6.41 -3.04 7.00
C SER A 177 7.73 -3.48 6.38
N SER A 178 8.18 -4.70 6.67
CA SER A 178 9.38 -5.32 6.11
C SER A 178 9.27 -5.50 4.59
N ALA A 179 8.09 -5.83 4.06
CA ALA A 179 7.86 -5.89 2.62
C ALA A 179 7.97 -4.51 1.93
N HIS A 180 7.39 -3.46 2.53
CA HIS A 180 7.50 -2.10 1.98
C HIS A 180 8.94 -1.55 2.11
N TYR A 181 9.64 -1.88 3.21
CA TYR A 181 11.05 -1.56 3.36
C TYR A 181 11.91 -2.27 2.31
N ALA A 182 11.65 -3.56 2.04
CA ALA A 182 12.31 -4.26 0.94
C ALA A 182 12.03 -3.63 -0.42
N ALA A 183 10.82 -3.11 -0.64
CA ALA A 183 10.48 -2.38 -1.86
C ALA A 183 11.29 -1.08 -2.02
N TRP A 184 11.56 -0.34 -0.93
CA TRP A 184 12.42 0.86 -0.96
C TRP A 184 13.85 0.53 -1.41
N HIS A 185 14.36 -0.63 -1.00
CA HIS A 185 15.69 -1.09 -1.37
C HIS A 185 15.71 -2.01 -2.60
N SER A 186 14.63 -2.02 -3.40
CA SER A 186 14.55 -2.89 -4.57
C SER A 186 15.70 -2.62 -5.56
N PRO A 187 16.42 -3.65 -6.04
CA PRO A 187 17.50 -3.51 -7.02
C PRO A 187 16.99 -3.12 -8.42
N LYS A 188 15.68 -3.15 -8.67
CA LYS A 188 15.08 -2.67 -9.91
C LYS A 188 15.01 -1.15 -9.98
N ARG A 189 15.16 -0.44 -8.86
CA ARG A 189 15.14 1.03 -8.81
C ARG A 189 16.44 1.62 -9.34
N ALA A 190 16.39 2.87 -9.78
CA ALA A 190 17.60 3.61 -10.12
C ALA A 190 18.54 3.67 -8.90
N PRO A 191 19.88 3.51 -9.07
CA PRO A 191 20.81 3.43 -7.94
C PRO A 191 20.71 4.60 -6.95
N GLU A 192 20.45 5.80 -7.44
CA GLU A 192 20.28 7.02 -6.64
C GLU A 192 18.93 7.13 -5.92
N LYS A 193 18.01 6.20 -6.17
CA LYS A 193 16.68 6.10 -5.55
C LYS A 193 16.57 4.93 -4.57
N VAL A 194 17.54 4.02 -4.54
CA VAL A 194 17.53 2.89 -3.61
C VAL A 194 17.56 3.40 -2.17
N GLY A 195 16.62 2.95 -1.36
CA GLY A 195 16.45 3.37 0.03
C GLY A 195 15.51 4.57 0.22
N ASP A 196 15.18 5.32 -0.83
CA ASP A 196 14.18 6.39 -0.74
C ASP A 196 12.81 5.79 -0.37
N HIS A 197 12.11 6.41 0.58
CA HIS A 197 10.73 6.04 0.91
C HIS A 197 9.80 6.34 -0.26
N PHE A 198 8.56 5.86 -0.19
CA PHE A 198 7.55 6.22 -1.20
C PHE A 198 7.32 7.73 -1.22
N GLN A 199 7.34 8.28 -2.43
CA GLN A 199 7.10 9.68 -2.71
C GLN A 199 5.64 9.89 -3.16
N LEU A 200 5.26 11.17 -3.28
CA LEU A 200 3.88 11.53 -3.61
C LEU A 200 3.45 10.97 -4.98
N ASP A 201 4.34 10.97 -5.97
CA ASP A 201 4.06 10.40 -7.29
C ASP A 201 3.90 8.87 -7.24
N ASP A 202 4.75 8.16 -6.50
CA ASP A 202 4.61 6.71 -6.24
C ASP A 202 3.21 6.38 -5.74
N CYS A 203 2.77 7.06 -4.68
CA CYS A 203 1.46 6.84 -4.07
C CYS A 203 0.30 7.19 -5.00
N ARG A 204 0.41 8.27 -5.79
CA ARG A 204 -0.64 8.67 -6.74
C ARG A 204 -0.77 7.71 -7.91
N ILE A 205 0.35 7.25 -8.48
CA ILE A 205 0.35 6.24 -9.54
C ILE A 205 -0.25 4.94 -9.01
N TRP A 206 0.20 4.49 -7.83
CA TRP A 206 -0.34 3.31 -7.15
C TRP A 206 -1.86 3.41 -6.96
N MET A 207 -2.37 4.53 -6.41
CA MET A 207 -3.80 4.72 -6.18
C MET A 207 -4.61 4.70 -7.48
N ARG A 208 -4.10 5.31 -8.56
CA ARG A 208 -4.77 5.33 -9.87
C ARG A 208 -4.91 3.95 -10.47
N LEU A 209 -3.84 3.14 -10.45
CA LEU A 209 -3.88 1.75 -10.92
C LEU A 209 -4.79 0.89 -10.03
N HIS A 210 -4.73 1.09 -8.71
CA HIS A 210 -5.57 0.40 -7.74
C HIS A 210 -7.06 0.69 -7.97
N PHE A 211 -7.46 1.95 -8.05
CA PHE A 211 -8.87 2.29 -8.31
C PHE A 211 -9.34 1.89 -9.71
N TRP A 212 -8.46 1.85 -10.72
CA TRP A 212 -8.80 1.31 -12.02
C TRP A 212 -9.11 -0.20 -11.93
N ALA A 213 -8.30 -0.99 -11.23
CA ALA A 213 -8.58 -2.40 -11.00
C ALA A 213 -9.87 -2.63 -10.15
N ALA A 214 -10.16 -1.73 -9.21
CA ALA A 214 -11.39 -1.80 -8.42
C ALA A 214 -12.64 -1.65 -9.29
N ARG A 215 -12.56 -0.87 -10.38
CA ARG A 215 -13.63 -0.72 -11.36
C ARG A 215 -13.77 -1.95 -12.26
N GLU A 216 -12.67 -2.43 -12.82
CA GLU A 216 -12.70 -3.60 -13.72
C GLU A 216 -13.15 -4.90 -13.04
N SER A 217 -12.93 -5.02 -11.73
CA SER A 217 -13.40 -6.16 -10.94
C SER A 217 -14.89 -6.10 -10.58
N GLY A 218 -15.56 -4.96 -10.82
CA GLY A 218 -16.92 -4.68 -10.38
C GLY A 218 -17.04 -4.26 -8.91
N ALA A 219 -15.94 -4.17 -8.14
CA ALA A 219 -16.01 -3.74 -6.74
C ALA A 219 -16.56 -2.32 -6.59
N PHE A 220 -16.29 -1.44 -7.56
CA PHE A 220 -16.81 -0.08 -7.60
C PHE A 220 -18.19 0.08 -8.26
N ASP A 221 -18.83 -1.01 -8.70
CA ASP A 221 -20.24 -0.96 -9.13
C ASP A 221 -21.17 -0.71 -7.93
N HIS A 222 -20.68 -0.99 -6.71
CA HIS A 222 -21.36 -0.68 -5.46
C HIS A 222 -20.96 0.72 -4.94
N PRO A 223 -21.83 1.75 -5.03
CA PRO A 223 -21.45 3.13 -4.72
C PRO A 223 -21.05 3.35 -3.26
N GLY A 224 -21.70 2.65 -2.30
CA GLY A 224 -21.34 2.75 -0.89
C GLY A 224 -19.94 2.21 -0.58
N PHE A 225 -19.56 1.10 -1.20
CA PHE A 225 -18.22 0.54 -1.11
C PHE A 225 -17.22 1.47 -1.77
N GLN A 226 -17.47 1.97 -2.99
CA GLN A 226 -16.58 2.95 -3.63
C GLN A 226 -16.32 4.17 -2.74
N GLU A 227 -17.38 4.80 -2.21
CA GLU A 227 -17.25 5.99 -1.36
C GLU A 227 -16.40 5.71 -0.12
N TYR A 228 -16.70 4.60 0.57
CA TYR A 228 -15.97 4.19 1.76
C TYR A 228 -14.52 3.81 1.43
N TYR A 229 -14.32 3.01 0.40
CA TYR A 229 -13.04 2.41 0.06
C TYR A 229 -12.01 3.44 -0.39
N VAL A 230 -12.44 4.51 -1.06
CA VAL A 230 -11.56 5.64 -1.38
C VAL A 230 -11.06 6.32 -0.10
N LYS A 231 -11.93 6.53 0.91
CA LYS A 231 -11.53 7.07 2.23
C LYS A 231 -10.58 6.12 2.96
N PHE A 232 -10.88 4.82 2.92
CA PHE A 232 -10.07 3.74 3.50
C PHE A 232 -8.65 3.75 2.93
N ILE A 233 -8.49 3.74 1.61
CA ILE A 233 -7.17 3.83 0.96
C ILE A 233 -6.50 5.16 1.25
N GLY A 234 -7.25 6.27 1.26
CA GLY A 234 -6.74 7.58 1.66
C GLY A 234 -6.14 7.60 3.06
N HIS A 235 -6.70 6.84 4.01
CA HIS A 235 -6.14 6.70 5.34
C HIS A 235 -4.85 5.86 5.33
N PHE A 236 -4.88 4.67 4.74
CA PHE A 236 -3.72 3.77 4.77
C PHE A 236 -2.53 4.26 3.94
N VAL A 237 -2.76 5.01 2.85
CA VAL A 237 -1.65 5.61 2.09
C VAL A 237 -0.89 6.66 2.91
N SER A 238 -1.53 7.26 3.93
CA SER A 238 -0.91 8.28 4.80
C SER A 238 0.23 7.74 5.66
N VAL A 239 0.29 6.41 5.86
CA VAL A 239 1.38 5.71 6.54
C VAL A 239 2.68 5.87 5.74
N TYR A 240 2.56 5.85 4.42
CA TYR A 240 3.70 5.86 3.49
C TYR A 240 4.08 7.26 3.06
N GLU A 241 3.10 8.07 2.68
CA GLU A 241 3.31 9.45 2.29
C GLU A 241 2.14 10.31 2.79
N ARG A 242 2.44 11.25 3.69
CA ARG A 242 1.42 11.97 4.48
C ARG A 242 0.60 12.98 3.66
N THR A 243 1.06 13.37 2.48
CA THR A 243 0.40 14.36 1.61
C THR A 243 -0.49 13.71 0.54
N ALA A 244 -0.29 12.42 0.25
CA ALA A 244 -1.02 11.61 -0.70
C ALA A 244 -2.53 11.50 -0.44
N PRO A 245 -3.05 11.48 0.81
CA PRO A 245 -4.48 11.36 1.06
C PRO A 245 -5.31 12.41 0.32
N ALA A 246 -4.80 13.63 0.17
CA ALA A 246 -5.50 14.71 -0.55
C ALA A 246 -5.86 14.36 -2.00
N PHE A 247 -5.16 13.38 -2.60
CA PHE A 247 -5.27 13.00 -4.00
C PHE A 247 -6.06 11.71 -4.23
N ALA A 248 -6.53 11.01 -3.19
CA ALA A 248 -7.23 9.74 -3.37
C ALA A 248 -8.55 9.90 -4.16
N ARG A 249 -9.35 10.95 -3.88
CA ARG A 249 -10.54 11.26 -4.68
C ARG A 249 -10.21 11.59 -6.13
N GLU A 250 -9.17 12.38 -6.36
CA GLU A 250 -8.71 12.71 -7.71
C GLU A 250 -8.23 11.46 -8.45
N SER A 251 -7.50 10.57 -7.78
CA SER A 251 -7.03 9.29 -8.33
C SER A 251 -8.20 8.37 -8.68
N ALA A 252 -9.24 8.33 -7.84
CA ALA A 252 -10.45 7.57 -8.11
C ALA A 252 -11.21 8.14 -9.33
N ARG A 253 -11.33 9.46 -9.47
CA ARG A 253 -11.90 10.09 -10.68
C ARG A 253 -11.06 9.86 -11.92
N TRP A 254 -9.73 9.94 -11.80
CA TRP A 254 -8.81 9.67 -12.90
C TRP A 254 -9.05 8.27 -13.47
N SER A 255 -9.23 7.27 -12.60
CA SER A 255 -9.48 5.87 -13.00
C SER A 255 -10.85 5.62 -13.64
N GLU A 256 -11.78 6.57 -13.53
CA GLU A 256 -13.12 6.48 -14.14
C GLU A 256 -13.13 6.90 -15.61
N ASP A 257 -12.17 7.74 -15.98
CA ASP A 257 -12.12 8.36 -17.29
C ASP A 257 -11.33 7.49 -18.27
N ALA A 258 -12.04 6.89 -19.22
CA ALA A 258 -11.46 6.04 -20.26
C ALA A 258 -10.38 6.76 -21.10
N GLU A 259 -10.49 8.08 -21.26
CA GLU A 259 -9.50 8.87 -22.00
C GLU A 259 -8.17 8.98 -21.23
N ASN A 260 -8.23 9.05 -19.89
CA ASN A 260 -7.03 9.01 -19.06
C ASN A 260 -6.32 7.65 -19.15
N ILE A 261 -7.08 6.56 -19.11
CA ILE A 261 -6.56 5.19 -19.28
C ILE A 261 -5.93 5.03 -20.66
N ARG A 262 -6.61 5.51 -21.72
CA ARG A 262 -6.08 5.47 -23.09
C ARG A 262 -4.75 6.22 -23.19
N ARG A 263 -4.69 7.45 -22.69
CA ARG A 263 -3.44 8.26 -22.70
C ARG A 263 -2.31 7.59 -21.93
N TYR A 264 -2.60 7.01 -20.76
CA TYR A 264 -1.62 6.27 -19.99
C TYR A 264 -1.05 5.08 -20.77
N LEU A 265 -1.92 4.30 -21.43
CA LEU A 265 -1.49 3.17 -22.26
C LEU A 265 -0.69 3.61 -23.49
N GLU A 266 -1.09 4.67 -24.17
CA GLU A 266 -0.38 5.24 -25.33
C GLU A 266 0.96 5.86 -24.96
N ALA A 267 1.08 6.43 -23.75
CA ALA A 267 2.31 6.95 -23.19
C ALA A 267 3.24 5.84 -22.65
N GLY A 268 3.03 4.58 -23.07
CA GLY A 268 3.88 3.46 -22.66
C GLY A 268 3.76 3.14 -21.17
N ARG A 269 2.57 3.36 -20.58
CA ARG A 269 2.28 3.16 -19.14
C ARG A 269 3.06 4.11 -18.24
N GLU A 270 3.17 5.36 -18.67
CA GLU A 270 3.72 6.44 -17.87
C GLU A 270 2.67 7.50 -17.51
N MET A 271 2.63 7.93 -16.24
CA MET A 271 1.75 9.00 -15.78
C MET A 271 2.50 10.33 -15.70
N GLU A 272 2.76 10.94 -16.85
CA GLU A 272 3.51 12.21 -16.97
C GLU A 272 2.88 13.35 -16.17
N ASN A 273 1.55 13.34 -15.96
CA ASN A 273 0.84 14.33 -15.18
C ASN A 273 0.98 14.15 -13.65
N VAL A 274 1.81 13.21 -13.21
CA VAL A 274 2.06 12.91 -11.79
C VAL A 274 3.55 12.98 -11.47
N LYS A 275 4.38 12.32 -12.28
CA LYS A 275 5.82 12.22 -12.05
C LYS A 275 6.49 13.59 -11.93
N GLY A 276 7.34 13.75 -10.92
CA GLY A 276 8.18 14.95 -10.75
C GLY A 276 7.44 16.24 -10.34
N LEU A 277 6.14 16.18 -10.06
CA LEU A 277 5.41 17.33 -9.53
C LEU A 277 5.72 17.54 -8.05
N SER A 278 6.04 18.78 -7.67
CA SER A 278 6.04 19.17 -6.25
C SER A 278 4.62 19.10 -5.68
N TYR A 279 4.52 18.94 -4.35
CA TYR A 279 3.23 18.98 -3.66
C TYR A 279 2.40 20.25 -3.99
N HIS A 280 3.04 21.42 -4.05
CA HIS A 280 2.36 22.68 -4.37
C HIS A 280 1.80 22.69 -5.80
N GLN A 281 2.54 22.15 -6.77
CA GLN A 281 2.03 22.00 -8.14
C GLN A 281 0.86 21.02 -8.17
N ALA A 282 1.01 19.85 -7.55
CA ALA A 282 -0.03 18.83 -7.53
C ALA A 282 -1.31 19.34 -6.87
N ILE A 283 -1.22 19.99 -5.70
CA ILE A 283 -2.40 20.48 -4.97
C ILE A 283 -3.12 21.61 -5.71
N SER A 284 -2.41 22.40 -6.51
CA SER A 284 -3.01 23.46 -7.31
C SER A 284 -3.95 22.92 -8.40
N ALA A 285 -3.75 21.68 -8.84
CA ALA A 285 -4.60 21.02 -9.82
C ALA A 285 -5.92 20.48 -9.22
N LEU A 286 -6.01 20.37 -7.89
CA LEU A 286 -7.24 19.94 -7.22
C LEU A 286 -8.30 21.06 -7.22
N PRO A 287 -9.60 20.69 -7.30
CA PRO A 287 -10.70 21.64 -7.06
C PRO A 287 -10.51 22.36 -5.72
N ILE A 288 -10.79 23.66 -5.67
CA ILE A 288 -10.54 24.50 -4.49
C ILE A 288 -11.15 23.91 -3.21
N HIS A 289 -12.35 23.34 -3.30
CA HIS A 289 -13.07 22.76 -2.16
C HIS A 289 -12.50 21.41 -1.68
N GLU A 290 -11.65 20.76 -2.48
CA GLU A 290 -10.99 19.50 -2.10
C GLU A 290 -9.58 19.72 -1.56
N ARG A 291 -9.02 20.92 -1.70
CA ARG A 291 -7.68 21.23 -1.19
C ARG A 291 -7.69 21.12 0.34
N PRO A 292 -6.69 20.47 0.95
CA PRO A 292 -6.56 20.36 2.39
C PRO A 292 -6.65 21.74 3.04
N SER A 293 -7.45 21.85 4.09
CA SER A 293 -7.49 23.02 4.95
C SER A 293 -7.42 22.56 6.40
N MET A 294 -7.07 23.47 7.32
CA MET A 294 -7.05 23.15 8.76
C MET A 294 -8.38 22.59 9.28
N ARG A 295 -9.50 22.88 8.60
CA ARG A 295 -10.87 22.45 8.98
C ARG A 295 -11.39 21.23 8.21
N ASN A 296 -10.68 20.78 7.18
CA ASN A 296 -11.11 19.71 6.29
C ASN A 296 -9.92 18.76 6.06
N GLN A 297 -9.67 17.91 7.05
CA GLN A 297 -8.70 16.81 6.92
C GLN A 297 -9.43 15.58 6.37
N TRP A 298 -9.71 15.60 5.07
CA TRP A 298 -10.12 14.39 4.37
C TRP A 298 -9.01 13.31 4.54
N PRO A 299 -9.33 12.02 4.78
CA PRO A 299 -10.63 11.34 4.67
C PRO A 299 -11.52 11.33 5.92
N TYR A 300 -11.20 12.10 6.96
CA TYR A 300 -11.82 12.00 8.28
C TYR A 300 -13.05 12.89 8.51
N VAL A 301 -13.49 13.62 7.48
CA VAL A 301 -14.68 14.49 7.51
C VAL A 301 -15.79 13.99 6.60
#